data_AF-K1QJY7-F1
#
_entry.id   AF-K1QJY7-F1
#
_cell.length_a   1.000
_cell.length_b   1.000
_cell.length_c   1.000
_cell.angle_alpha   90.00
_cell.angle_beta   90.00
_cell.angle_gamma   90.00
#
_symmetry.space_group_name_H-M   'P 1'
#
loop_
_entity.id
_entity.type
_entity.pdbx_description
1 polymer ?
#
loop_
_entity_poly.entity_id
_entity_poly.type
_entity_poly.pdbx_seq_one_letter_code
_entity_poly.pdbx_strand_id
1 'polypeptide(L)'
;MDYVYRTWICSSIFKIHHWSVFMTSIRTNNDVGGWHNRLNTSVVTRGSVPFYHLLLVLHREATNITVQMKMVSEGKMQRFQRKRTLQVEGRVFKLWNNYCERSITASELLTGCASIYGPPALNM
;
A
#
# COMPACT_ATOMS: atom_id res chain seq x y z
N MET A 1 -4.46 -12.89 15.65
CA MET A 1 -5.11 -11.57 15.65
C MET A 1 -4.32 -10.51 16.43
N ASP A 2 -3.73 -10.86 17.58
CA ASP A 2 -2.98 -9.90 18.43
C ASP A 2 -1.82 -9.20 17.70
N TYR A 3 -1.02 -9.93 16.90
CA TYR A 3 0.03 -9.33 16.07
C TYR A 3 -0.48 -8.23 15.15
N VAL A 4 -1.57 -8.48 14.42
CA VAL A 4 -2.09 -7.51 13.45
C VAL A 4 -2.57 -6.26 14.17
N TYR A 5 -3.32 -6.45 15.25
CA TYR A 5 -3.84 -5.36 16.05
C TYR A 5 -2.73 -4.50 16.66
N ARG A 6 -1.73 -5.11 17.31
CA ARG A 6 -0.62 -4.37 17.93
C ARG A 6 0.29 -3.69 16.90
N THR A 7 0.64 -4.40 15.84
CA THR A 7 1.64 -3.93 14.87
C THR A 7 1.08 -2.93 13.88
N TRP A 8 -0.17 -3.09 13.42
CA TRP A 8 -0.73 -2.30 12.33
C TRP A 8 -1.84 -1.34 12.76
N ILE A 9 -2.60 -1.66 13.82
CA ILE A 9 -3.73 -0.83 14.26
C ILE A 9 -3.30 0.13 15.39
N CYS A 10 -2.58 -0.35 16.39
CA CYS A 10 -2.23 0.43 17.59
C CYS A 10 -0.76 0.89 17.63
N SER A 11 0.04 0.63 16.59
CA SER A 11 1.46 0.98 16.59
C SER A 11 1.69 2.49 16.50
N SER A 12 2.63 2.99 17.31
CA SER A 12 3.10 4.38 17.22
C SER A 12 4.01 4.62 16.01
N ILE A 13 4.63 3.54 15.49
CA ILE A 13 5.57 3.56 14.37
C ILE A 13 4.80 3.47 13.04
N PHE A 14 3.93 2.46 12.92
CA PHE A 14 3.11 2.21 11.73
C PHE A 14 1.68 2.72 11.94
N LYS A 15 1.54 4.04 12.05
CA LYS A 15 0.22 4.68 12.12
C LYS A 15 -0.59 4.33 10.88
N ILE A 16 -1.92 4.24 11.04
CA ILE A 16 -2.84 3.81 9.98
C ILE A 16 -2.66 4.61 8.68
N HIS A 17 -2.45 5.93 8.75
CA HIS A 17 -2.26 6.77 7.56
C HIS A 17 -0.91 6.55 6.84
N HIS A 18 0.05 5.84 7.44
CA HIS A 18 1.30 5.49 6.77
C HIS A 18 1.16 4.28 5.82
N TRP A 19 0.16 3.43 6.02
CA TRP A 19 -0.02 2.19 5.25
C TRP A 19 -1.42 2.03 4.64
N SER A 20 -2.41 2.80 5.09
CA SER A 20 -3.75 2.82 4.52
C SER A 20 -3.83 3.85 3.41
N VAL A 21 -4.38 3.42 2.27
CA VAL A 21 -4.67 4.28 1.11
C VAL A 21 -6.13 4.72 1.06
N PHE A 22 -6.91 4.50 2.13
CA PHE A 22 -8.32 4.91 2.18
C PHE A 22 -8.48 6.41 1.92
N MET A 23 -9.37 6.77 1.01
CA MET A 23 -9.59 8.16 0.55
C MET A 23 -8.37 8.86 -0.07
N THR A 24 -7.37 8.10 -0.53
CA THR A 24 -6.23 8.65 -1.26
C THR A 24 -6.32 8.33 -2.75
N SER A 25 -6.09 9.34 -3.60
CA SER A 25 -6.14 9.20 -5.07
C SER A 25 -4.87 8.58 -5.64
N ILE A 26 -3.80 8.62 -4.86
CA ILE A 26 -2.49 8.14 -5.26
C ILE A 26 -2.21 6.86 -4.49
N ARG A 27 -2.37 5.71 -5.17
CA ARG A 27 -1.94 4.41 -4.66
C ARG A 27 -0.57 4.08 -5.18
N THR A 28 0.45 4.26 -4.34
CA THR A 28 1.82 3.83 -4.65
C THR A 28 2.16 2.62 -3.81
N ASN A 29 2.79 1.61 -4.42
CA ASN A 29 3.48 0.54 -3.69
C ASN A 29 4.81 1.03 -3.06
N ASN A 30 4.85 2.31 -2.68
CA ASN A 30 5.99 2.98 -2.05
C ASN A 30 5.68 3.34 -0.59
N ASP A 31 4.47 3.00 -0.11
CA ASP A 31 4.09 3.12 1.29
C ASP A 31 4.79 2.06 2.15
N VAL A 32 4.37 1.93 3.40
CA VAL A 32 4.93 0.94 4.34
C VAL A 32 4.79 -0.50 3.82
N GLY A 33 3.72 -0.83 3.11
CA GLY A 33 3.54 -2.16 2.51
C GLY A 33 4.58 -2.43 1.44
N GLY A 34 4.84 -1.43 0.60
CA GLY A 34 5.90 -1.45 -0.39
C GLY A 34 7.30 -1.58 0.19
N TRP A 35 7.61 -0.79 1.22
CA TRP A 35 8.86 -0.87 1.96
C TRP A 35 9.06 -2.26 2.59
N HIS A 36 8.04 -2.79 3.26
CA HIS A 36 8.09 -4.12 3.86
C HIS A 36 8.32 -5.21 2.80
N ASN A 37 7.64 -5.13 1.65
CA ASN A 37 7.86 -6.07 0.56
C ASN A 37 9.28 -6.01 0.01
N ARG A 38 9.83 -4.80 -0.22
CA ARG A 38 11.22 -4.64 -0.68
C ARG A 38 12.23 -5.21 0.32
N LEU A 39 12.04 -4.93 1.61
CA LEU A 39 12.87 -5.53 2.66
C LEU A 39 12.79 -7.05 2.59
N ASN A 40 11.57 -7.61 2.63
CA ASN A 40 11.36 -9.04 2.59
C ASN A 40 12.05 -9.66 1.38
N THR A 41 11.79 -9.17 0.16
CA THR A 41 12.43 -9.66 -1.07
C THR A 41 13.96 -9.53 -1.06
N SER A 42 14.51 -8.46 -0.46
CA SER A 42 15.96 -8.22 -0.43
C SER A 42 16.70 -9.09 0.60
N VAL A 43 15.98 -9.57 1.61
CA VAL A 43 16.53 -10.44 2.66
C VAL A 43 15.97 -11.87 2.60
N VAL A 44 15.12 -12.23 1.62
CA VAL A 44 14.60 -13.59 1.49
C VAL A 44 15.77 -14.56 1.29
N THR A 45 16.08 -15.26 2.37
CA THR A 45 16.95 -16.43 2.40
C THR A 45 16.12 -17.62 2.85
N ARG A 46 16.44 -18.84 2.41
CA ARG A 46 15.77 -20.08 2.86
C ARG A 46 16.02 -20.42 4.36
N GLY A 47 16.51 -19.47 5.15
CA GLY A 47 16.94 -19.62 6.53
C GLY A 47 17.08 -18.25 7.22
N SER A 48 17.69 -18.23 8.42
CA SER A 48 17.87 -16.99 9.18
C SER A 48 18.68 -15.94 8.39
N VAL A 49 18.25 -14.69 8.48
CA VAL A 49 18.92 -13.57 7.82
C VAL A 49 20.15 -13.19 8.64
N PRO A 50 21.38 -13.24 8.07
CA PRO A 50 22.56 -12.75 8.76
C PRO A 50 22.43 -11.26 9.09
N PHE A 51 22.81 -10.87 10.31
CA PHE A 51 22.64 -9.49 10.78
C PHE A 51 23.31 -8.45 9.88
N TYR A 52 24.52 -8.73 9.38
CA TYR A 52 25.24 -7.82 8.47
C TYR A 52 24.49 -7.59 7.16
N HIS A 53 23.78 -8.61 6.65
CA HIS A 53 23.01 -8.50 5.42
C HIS A 53 21.78 -7.61 5.62
N LEU A 54 21.09 -7.80 6.75
CA LEU A 54 19.98 -6.94 7.15
C LEU A 54 20.43 -5.48 7.29
N LEU A 55 21.58 -5.23 7.93
CA LEU A 55 22.13 -3.88 8.10
C LEU A 55 22.39 -3.18 6.77
N LEU A 56 22.98 -3.88 5.79
CA LEU A 56 23.25 -3.33 4.46
C LEU A 56 21.96 -2.97 3.72
N VAL A 57 20.95 -3.84 3.79
CA VAL A 57 19.64 -3.59 3.16
C VAL A 57 18.95 -2.40 3.82
N LEU A 58 18.95 -2.31 5.15
CA LEU A 58 18.38 -1.18 5.89
C LEU A 58 19.07 0.14 5.54
N HIS A 59 20.40 0.16 5.46
CA HIS A 59 21.17 1.34 5.07
C HIS A 59 20.80 1.82 3.64
N ARG A 60 20.64 0.87 2.70
CA ARG A 60 20.22 1.20 1.33
C ARG A 60 18.80 1.77 1.28
N GLU A 61 17.86 1.19 2.02
CA GLU A 61 16.49 1.73 2.09
C GLU A 61 16.47 3.14 2.68
N ALA A 62 17.24 3.40 3.75
CA ALA A 62 17.32 4.72 4.38
C ALA A 62 17.89 5.80 3.46
N THR A 63 18.93 5.48 2.68
CA THR A 63 19.60 6.43 1.77
C THR A 63 18.78 6.73 0.51
N ASN A 64 17.98 5.77 0.03
CA ASN A 64 17.13 5.93 -1.15
C ASN A 64 15.99 6.95 -0.96
N ILE A 65 15.47 7.12 0.27
CA ILE A 65 14.37 8.05 0.57
C ILE A 65 14.76 9.49 0.18
N THR A 66 15.99 9.90 0.49
CA THR A 66 16.52 11.23 0.18
C THR A 66 16.52 11.52 -1.32
N VAL A 67 16.87 10.53 -2.14
CA VAL A 67 16.90 10.67 -3.59
C VAL A 67 15.49 10.81 -4.17
N GLN A 68 14.55 9.97 -3.72
CA GLN A 68 13.16 10.05 -4.17
C GLN A 68 12.50 11.37 -3.76
N MET A 69 12.72 11.82 -2.52
CA MET A 69 12.19 13.09 -2.03
C MET A 69 12.71 14.26 -2.85
N LYS A 70 14.01 14.26 -3.19
CA LYS A 70 14.61 15.26 -4.08
C LYS A 70 14.02 15.22 -5.49
N MET A 71 13.81 14.04 -6.07
CA MET A 71 13.18 13.92 -7.40
C MET A 71 11.73 14.43 -7.41
N VAL A 72 10.97 14.21 -6.33
CA VAL A 72 9.62 14.74 -6.17
C VAL A 72 9.66 16.27 -6.01
N SER A 73 10.55 16.81 -5.15
CA SER A 73 10.65 18.27 -4.95
C SER A 73 11.10 19.01 -6.22
N GLU A 74 11.95 18.38 -7.04
CA GLU A 74 12.41 18.95 -8.30
C GLU A 74 11.41 18.74 -9.45
N GLY A 75 10.24 18.13 -9.18
CA GLY A 75 9.22 17.84 -10.20
C GLY A 75 9.65 16.81 -11.26
N LYS A 76 10.80 16.15 -11.05
CA LYS A 76 11.39 15.14 -11.95
C LYS A 76 10.71 13.77 -11.83
N MET A 77 9.81 13.61 -10.85
CA MET A 77 9.00 12.43 -10.68
C MET A 77 7.51 12.80 -10.82
N GLN A 78 6.91 12.44 -11.95
CA GLN A 78 5.48 12.59 -12.21
C GLN A 78 4.85 11.23 -12.44
N ARG A 79 3.66 11.01 -11.87
CA ARG A 79 2.95 9.75 -12.05
C ARG A 79 1.97 9.87 -13.22
N PHE A 80 2.24 9.11 -14.28
CA PHE A 80 1.28 8.87 -15.34
C PHE A 80 0.33 7.73 -14.93
N GLN A 81 -0.97 8.01 -14.82
CA GLN A 81 -1.99 6.98 -14.60
C GLN A 81 -2.63 6.58 -15.92
N ARG A 82 -2.67 5.26 -16.19
CA ARG A 82 -3.36 4.74 -17.36
C ARG A 82 -4.86 4.93 -17.23
N LYS A 83 -5.55 5.17 -18.34
CA LYS A 83 -7.02 5.34 -18.38
C LYS A 83 -7.79 4.22 -17.66
N ARG A 84 -7.36 2.96 -17.85
CA ARG A 84 -7.94 1.80 -17.15
C ARG A 84 -7.78 1.88 -15.63
N THR A 85 -6.62 2.33 -15.15
CA THR A 85 -6.35 2.52 -13.72
C THR A 85 -7.27 3.60 -13.13
N LEU A 86 -7.41 4.73 -13.82
CA LEU A 86 -8.32 5.81 -13.42
C LEU A 86 -9.78 5.33 -13.31
N GLN A 87 -10.24 4.53 -14.28
CA GLN A 87 -11.61 3.97 -14.24
C GLN A 87 -11.83 3.04 -13.04
N VAL A 88 -10.85 2.16 -12.76
CA VAL A 88 -10.92 1.26 -11.61
C VAL A 88 -10.89 2.05 -10.30
N GLU A 89 -9.98 3.02 -10.17
CA GLU A 89 -9.89 3.89 -9.00
C GLU A 89 -11.20 4.66 -8.77
N GLY A 90 -11.81 5.23 -9.82
CA GLY A 90 -13.09 5.93 -9.73
C GLY A 90 -14.22 5.07 -9.16
N ARG A 91 -14.28 3.78 -9.52
CA ARG A 91 -15.25 2.83 -8.93
C ARG A 91 -15.01 2.62 -7.45
N VAL A 92 -13.75 2.48 -7.03
CA VAL A 92 -13.41 2.32 -5.61
C VAL A 92 -13.69 3.59 -4.82
N PHE A 93 -13.41 4.76 -5.38
CA PHE A 93 -13.73 6.05 -4.77
C PHE A 93 -15.23 6.21 -4.51
N LYS A 94 -16.06 5.80 -5.47
CA LYS A 94 -17.52 5.81 -5.28
C LYS A 94 -17.93 4.95 -4.08
N LEU A 95 -17.35 3.76 -3.93
CA LEU A 95 -17.63 2.90 -2.77
C LEU A 95 -17.17 3.53 -1.46
N TRP A 96 -15.99 4.16 -1.45
CA TRP A 96 -15.50 4.87 -0.26
C TRP A 96 -16.41 6.02 0.14
N ASN A 97 -16.88 6.83 -0.83
CA ASN A 97 -17.80 7.92 -0.57
C ASN A 97 -19.11 7.39 0.02
N ASN A 98 -19.70 6.37 -0.59
CA ASN A 98 -20.92 5.73 -0.08
C ASN A 98 -20.75 5.23 1.37
N TYR A 99 -19.59 4.64 1.69
CA TYR A 99 -19.29 4.20 3.04
C TYR A 99 -19.17 5.37 4.02
N CYS A 100 -18.47 6.45 3.64
CA CYS A 100 -18.37 7.67 4.45
C CYS A 100 -19.73 8.35 4.68
N GLU A 101 -20.61 8.30 3.68
CA GLU A 101 -22.00 8.76 3.76
C GLU A 101 -22.92 7.80 4.53
N ARG A 102 -22.39 6.66 4.99
CA ARG A 102 -23.13 5.60 5.69
C ARG A 102 -24.27 4.99 4.87
N SER A 103 -24.20 5.11 3.54
CA SER A 103 -25.18 4.47 2.63
C SER A 103 -24.87 3.00 2.39
N ILE A 104 -23.64 2.55 2.69
CA ILE A 104 -23.26 1.14 2.72
C ILE A 104 -22.48 0.82 4.00
N THR A 105 -22.54 -0.43 4.42
CA THR A 105 -21.78 -0.98 5.55
C THR A 105 -20.31 -1.26 5.16
N ALA A 106 -19.46 -1.47 6.17
CA ALA A 106 -18.08 -1.88 5.94
C ALA A 106 -17.97 -3.23 5.19
N SER A 107 -18.89 -4.16 5.46
CA SER A 107 -18.93 -5.45 4.75
C SER A 107 -19.24 -5.26 3.27
N GLU A 108 -20.25 -4.45 2.94
CA GLU A 108 -20.60 -4.15 1.55
C GLU A 108 -19.49 -3.41 0.82
N LEU A 109 -18.79 -2.49 1.50
CA LEU A 109 -17.59 -1.86 0.95
C LEU A 109 -16.52 -2.90 0.58
N LEU A 110 -16.19 -3.80 1.50
CA LEU A 110 -15.16 -4.82 1.27
C LEU A 110 -15.55 -5.78 0.14
N THR A 111 -16.82 -6.23 0.09
CA THR A 111 -17.34 -7.06 -1.00
C THR A 111 -17.30 -6.31 -2.34
N GLY A 112 -17.67 -5.03 -2.35
CA GLY A 112 -17.57 -4.18 -3.53
C GLY A 112 -16.12 -4.05 -4.03
N CYS A 113 -15.16 -3.80 -3.14
CA CYS A 113 -13.74 -3.77 -3.48
C CYS A 113 -13.25 -5.13 -4.00
N ALA A 114 -13.66 -6.23 -3.38
CA ALA A 114 -13.31 -7.58 -3.83
C ALA A 114 -13.85 -7.85 -5.25
N SER A 115 -15.04 -7.38 -5.59
CA SER A 115 -15.59 -7.50 -6.96
C SER A 115 -14.80 -6.72 -8.02
N ILE A 116 -14.17 -5.60 -7.62
CA ILE A 116 -13.40 -4.74 -8.53
C ILE A 116 -12.05 -5.35 -8.88
N TYR A 117 -11.39 -5.98 -7.90
CA TYR A 117 -10.05 -6.56 -8.03
C TYR A 117 -10.05 -8.08 -8.19
N GLY A 118 -11.19 -8.72 -7.96
CA GLY A 118 -11.37 -10.15 -8.08
C GLY A 118 -11.24 -10.62 -9.53
N PRO A 119 -10.99 -11.93 -9.72
CA PRO A 119 -10.98 -12.51 -11.05
C PRO A 119 -12.33 -12.24 -11.73
N PRO A 120 -12.34 -12.07 -13.07
CA PRO A 120 -13.59 -12.06 -13.83
C PRO A 120 -14.40 -13.29 -13.42
N ALA A 121 -15.69 -13.11 -13.11
CA ALA A 121 -16.55 -14.25 -12.85
C ALA A 121 -16.40 -15.22 -14.03
N LEU A 122 -15.90 -16.42 -13.75
CA LEU A 122 -15.93 -17.51 -14.71
C LEU A 122 -17.42 -17.74 -14.97
N ASN A 123 -17.89 -17.37 -16.16
CA ASN A 123 -19.20 -17.77 -16.63
C ASN A 123 -19.19 -19.31 -16.64
N MET A 124 -19.83 -19.93 -15.64
CA MET A 124 -20.28 -21.31 -15.73
C MET A 124 -21.55 -21.36 -16.58
#